data_AF-A0A7C5HPQ0-F1
#
_entry.id   AF-A0A7C5HPQ0-F1
#
_cell.length_a   1.000
_cell.length_b   1.000
_cell.length_c   1.000
_cell.angle_alpha   90.00
_cell.angle_beta   90.00
_cell.angle_gamma   90.00
#
_symmetry.space_group_name_H-M   'P 1'
#
loop_
_entity.id
_entity.type
_entity.pdbx_description
1 polymer ?
#
loop_
_entity_poly.entity_id
_entity_poly.type
_entity_poly.pdbx_seq_one_letter_code
_entity_poly.pdbx_strand_id
1 'polypeptide(L)'
;MKLKEYPIKAGVSNRHVHLSQEHLEILFGEGYELTPIKDLGQPGQYAAQEKVILVGPKGAIEGVRVLGPVRKATQVEISRTDAFKLGVKPPIKDSGDHEGSVGLTLVGPRGTVVLKRGVILAKRHIHMTPEDAEKLGVKDKDLVMVYCKGNGERKTIFDDVLVRVSGSYALEFHVDVDEANAAMINNNDEVYIIEEL
;
A
#
# COMPACT_ATOMS: atom_id res chain seq x y z
N MET A 1 -14.99 -24.97 -0.77
CA MET A 1 -13.91 -24.20 -1.40
C MET A 1 -12.71 -25.05 -1.77
N LYS A 2 -12.31 -24.94 -3.03
CA LYS A 2 -11.04 -25.44 -3.58
C LYS A 2 -10.06 -24.26 -3.62
N LEU A 3 -8.90 -24.44 -3.03
CA LEU A 3 -7.82 -23.44 -3.04
C LEU A 3 -6.83 -23.78 -4.15
N LYS A 4 -6.25 -22.76 -4.79
CA LYS A 4 -5.07 -22.96 -5.63
C LYS A 4 -3.91 -23.43 -4.75
N GLU A 5 -3.09 -24.34 -5.27
CA GLU A 5 -2.06 -25.03 -4.48
C GLU A 5 -0.94 -24.10 -3.99
N TYR A 6 -0.59 -23.09 -4.79
CA TYR A 6 0.55 -22.22 -4.51
C TYR A 6 0.17 -21.07 -3.56
N PRO A 7 0.76 -20.99 -2.34
CA PRO A 7 0.49 -19.89 -1.42
C PRO A 7 1.13 -18.59 -1.87
N ILE A 8 0.53 -17.48 -1.46
CA ILE A 8 1.03 -16.13 -1.69
C ILE A 8 1.35 -15.53 -0.33
N LYS A 9 2.46 -14.80 -0.22
CA LYS A 9 2.84 -14.11 1.02
C LYS A 9 2.07 -12.79 1.14
N ALA A 10 1.52 -12.53 2.32
CA ALA A 10 0.89 -11.25 2.63
C ALA A 10 1.95 -10.17 2.92
N GLY A 11 1.77 -8.99 2.32
CA GLY A 11 2.46 -7.75 2.59
C GLY A 11 1.49 -6.76 3.23
N VAL A 12 1.65 -6.50 4.53
CA VAL A 12 0.78 -5.62 5.32
C VAL A 12 1.34 -4.21 5.31
N SER A 13 0.59 -3.31 4.70
CA SER A 13 0.96 -1.91 4.55
C SER A 13 0.38 -1.07 5.69
N ASN A 14 1.29 -0.48 6.47
CA ASN A 14 0.92 0.63 7.36
C ASN A 14 0.86 1.93 6.54
N ARG A 15 0.27 2.97 7.10
CA ARG A 15 0.24 4.31 6.50
C ARG A 15 1.64 4.78 6.08
N HIS A 16 1.74 5.33 4.89
CA HIS A 16 3.02 5.76 4.33
C HIS A 16 2.84 6.80 3.22
N VAL A 17 3.96 7.39 2.79
CA VAL A 17 4.01 8.39 1.72
C VAL A 17 5.06 8.02 0.68
N HIS A 18 4.68 8.11 -0.59
CA HIS A 18 5.63 8.23 -1.70
C HIS A 18 5.77 9.71 -2.07
N LEU A 19 6.99 10.20 -2.27
CA LEU A 19 7.24 11.62 -2.57
C LEU A 19 7.68 11.81 -4.02
N SER A 20 7.29 12.95 -4.62
CA SER A 20 8.00 13.50 -5.77
C SER A 20 9.33 14.12 -5.32
N GLN A 21 10.27 14.28 -6.26
CA GLN A 21 11.54 14.94 -5.98
C GLN A 21 11.32 16.37 -5.45
N GLU A 22 10.43 17.13 -6.08
CA GLU A 22 10.05 18.48 -5.64
C GLU A 22 9.58 18.50 -4.18
N HIS A 23 8.67 17.60 -3.81
CA HIS A 23 8.15 17.58 -2.45
C HIS A 23 9.16 17.02 -1.45
N LEU A 24 10.03 16.10 -1.86
CA LEU A 24 11.17 15.65 -1.04
C LEU A 24 12.04 16.85 -0.66
N GLU A 25 12.38 17.69 -1.64
CA GLU A 25 13.24 18.84 -1.40
C GLU A 25 12.58 19.92 -0.55
N ILE A 26 11.28 20.18 -0.75
CA ILE A 26 10.54 21.13 0.12
C ILE A 26 10.51 20.62 1.58
N LEU A 27 10.30 19.32 1.77
CA LEU A 27 10.13 18.75 3.11
C LEU A 27 11.46 18.55 3.84
N PHE A 28 12.55 18.24 3.12
CA PHE A 28 13.82 17.80 3.70
C PHE A 28 15.06 18.62 3.30
N GLY A 29 14.96 19.47 2.27
CA GLY A 29 16.01 20.38 1.80
C GLY A 29 16.37 20.19 0.33
N GLU A 30 16.86 21.24 -0.33
CA GLU A 30 17.31 21.19 -1.74
C GLU A 30 18.39 20.11 -1.95
N GLY A 31 18.25 19.33 -3.03
CA GLY A 31 19.16 18.23 -3.37
C GLY A 31 19.14 17.03 -2.41
N TYR A 32 18.14 16.91 -1.54
CA TYR A 32 18.06 15.81 -0.58
C TYR A 32 17.79 14.46 -1.28
N GLU A 33 18.43 13.40 -0.79
CA GLU A 33 18.21 12.02 -1.21
C GLU A 33 17.69 11.19 -0.04
N LEU A 34 16.74 10.29 -0.31
CA LEU A 34 16.19 9.39 0.71
C LEU A 34 17.26 8.44 1.23
N THR A 35 17.23 8.16 2.54
CA THR A 35 18.16 7.22 3.17
C THR A 35 17.50 5.84 3.32
N PRO A 36 17.84 4.81 2.52
CA PRO A 36 17.22 3.50 2.63
C PRO A 36 17.54 2.82 3.98
N ILE A 37 16.53 2.24 4.63
CA ILE A 37 16.73 1.48 5.88
C ILE A 37 16.33 0.01 5.78
N LYS A 38 15.43 -0.34 4.84
CA LYS A 38 14.93 -1.71 4.67
C LYS A 38 14.29 -1.87 3.30
N ASP A 39 14.68 -2.91 2.57
CA ASP A 39 14.01 -3.31 1.33
C ASP A 39 12.59 -3.86 1.61
N LEU A 40 11.67 -3.61 0.68
CA LEU A 40 10.31 -4.13 0.71
C LEU A 40 10.19 -5.37 -0.18
N GLY A 41 9.04 -6.06 -0.12
CA GLY A 41 8.79 -7.26 -0.93
C GLY A 41 8.83 -7.00 -2.44
N GLN A 42 8.52 -5.77 -2.89
CA GLN A 42 8.58 -5.39 -4.29
C GLN A 42 10.01 -4.94 -4.70
N PRO A 43 10.57 -5.46 -5.81
CA PRO A 43 11.93 -5.15 -6.25
C PRO A 43 12.20 -3.65 -6.37
N GLY A 44 13.30 -3.21 -5.74
CA GLY A 44 13.75 -1.82 -5.78
C GLY A 44 12.92 -0.84 -4.94
N GLN A 45 11.87 -1.29 -4.24
CA GLN A 45 11.15 -0.46 -3.27
C GLN A 45 11.76 -0.62 -1.88
N TYR A 46 11.84 0.48 -1.11
CA TYR A 46 12.41 0.46 0.23
C TYR A 46 11.67 1.41 1.18
N ALA A 47 11.68 1.07 2.46
CA ALA A 47 11.40 2.01 3.53
C ALA A 47 12.62 2.91 3.75
N ALA A 48 12.40 4.21 3.81
CA ALA A 48 13.46 5.19 4.04
C ALA A 48 13.50 5.64 5.52
N GLN A 49 14.61 6.19 5.99
CA GLN A 49 14.75 6.69 7.37
C GLN A 49 13.76 7.81 7.66
N GLU A 50 13.43 8.57 6.63
CA GLU A 50 12.60 9.76 6.67
C GLU A 50 11.16 9.44 7.08
N LYS A 51 10.60 10.39 7.82
CA LYS A 51 9.21 10.41 8.25
C LYS A 51 8.65 11.80 8.11
N VAL A 52 7.34 11.88 7.88
CA VAL A 52 6.58 13.12 7.82
C VAL A 52 5.42 13.09 8.81
N ILE A 53 4.83 14.26 9.05
CA ILE A 53 3.55 14.38 9.76
C ILE A 53 2.47 14.60 8.71
N LEU A 54 1.39 13.83 8.79
CA LEU A 54 0.16 14.08 8.02
C LEU A 54 -0.76 14.96 8.86
N VAL A 55 -1.22 16.07 8.32
CA VAL A 55 -2.15 16.99 8.99
C VAL A 55 -3.40 17.11 8.12
N GLY A 56 -4.52 16.66 8.66
CA GLY A 56 -5.85 16.82 8.09
C GLY A 56 -6.71 17.80 8.90
N PRO A 57 -7.95 18.09 8.45
CA PRO A 57 -8.82 19.08 9.09
C PRO A 57 -9.16 18.80 10.57
N LYS A 58 -9.14 17.53 10.99
CA LYS A 58 -9.53 17.13 12.36
C LYS A 58 -8.34 16.84 13.27
N GLY A 59 -7.17 16.55 12.71
CA GLY A 59 -6.01 16.16 13.51
C GLY A 59 -4.81 15.79 12.68
N ALA A 60 -3.78 15.28 13.36
CA ALA A 60 -2.50 14.92 12.77
C ALA A 60 -2.06 13.51 13.13
N ILE A 61 -1.23 12.93 12.27
CA ILE A 61 -0.54 11.65 12.49
C ILE A 61 0.94 11.87 12.25
N GLU A 62 1.73 11.72 13.31
CA GLU A 62 3.19 11.85 13.27
C GLU A 62 3.88 10.55 12.88
N GLY A 63 5.12 10.67 12.43
CA GLY A 63 6.00 9.51 12.23
C GLY A 63 5.60 8.63 11.04
N VAL A 64 4.92 9.19 10.04
CA VAL A 64 4.50 8.45 8.84
C VAL A 64 5.70 8.21 7.93
N ARG A 65 5.93 6.95 7.58
CA ARG A 65 7.11 6.48 6.85
C ARG A 65 7.11 6.99 5.40
N VAL A 66 8.26 7.43 4.90
CA VAL A 66 8.48 7.64 3.47
C VAL A 66 8.98 6.35 2.82
N LEU A 67 8.38 5.99 1.68
CA LEU A 67 8.81 4.85 0.86
C LEU A 67 9.48 5.36 -0.42
N GLY A 68 10.65 4.84 -0.69
CA GLY A 68 11.43 5.14 -1.88
C GLY A 68 11.34 4.05 -2.95
N PRO A 69 11.83 4.35 -4.17
CA PRO A 69 12.42 5.63 -4.58
C PRO A 69 11.37 6.74 -4.75
N VAL A 70 11.83 7.97 -4.98
CA VAL A 70 10.93 9.07 -5.37
C VAL A 70 10.14 8.69 -6.64
N ARG A 71 8.91 9.17 -6.71
CA ARG A 71 7.99 8.91 -7.83
C ARG A 71 7.71 10.21 -8.59
N LYS A 72 7.00 10.11 -9.71
CA LYS A 72 6.58 11.30 -10.48
C LYS A 72 5.61 12.21 -9.72
N ALA A 73 4.84 11.64 -8.80
CA ALA A 73 3.86 12.36 -8.00
C ALA A 73 3.86 11.85 -6.57
N THR A 74 3.55 12.74 -5.63
CA THR A 74 3.35 12.37 -4.22
C THR A 74 2.01 11.66 -4.03
N GLN A 75 2.05 10.55 -3.29
CA GLN A 75 0.89 9.77 -2.91
C GLN A 75 0.96 9.44 -1.43
N VAL A 76 -0.18 9.53 -0.75
CA VAL A 76 -0.35 9.18 0.66
C VAL A 76 -1.35 8.03 0.75
N GLU A 77 -0.91 6.91 1.29
CA GLU A 77 -1.73 5.73 1.51
C GLU A 77 -2.03 5.63 3.01
N ILE A 78 -3.31 5.64 3.37
CA ILE A 78 -3.78 5.57 4.77
C ILE A 78 -4.89 4.54 4.92
N SER A 79 -5.09 4.04 6.13
CA SER A 79 -6.25 3.18 6.41
C SER A 79 -7.54 3.99 6.59
N ARG A 80 -8.69 3.30 6.59
CA ARG A 80 -9.97 3.97 6.86
C ARG A 80 -10.01 4.54 8.27
N THR A 81 -9.39 3.86 9.24
CA THR A 81 -9.24 4.36 10.62
C THR A 81 -8.46 5.67 10.66
N ASP A 82 -7.37 5.79 9.90
CA ASP A 82 -6.59 7.02 9.81
C ASP A 82 -7.38 8.18 9.21
N ALA A 83 -8.19 7.90 8.19
CA ALA A 83 -9.03 8.90 7.54
C ALA A 83 -9.98 9.57 8.55
N PHE A 84 -10.56 8.81 9.50
CA PHE A 84 -11.39 9.35 10.58
C PHE A 84 -10.63 10.23 11.57
N LYS A 85 -9.34 9.92 11.83
CA LYS A 85 -8.47 10.71 12.71
C LYS A 85 -8.06 12.02 12.05
N LEU A 86 -7.68 11.96 10.77
CA LEU A 86 -7.28 13.12 9.98
C LEU A 86 -8.49 13.99 9.57
N GLY A 87 -9.69 13.43 9.50
CA GLY A 87 -10.90 14.14 9.08
C GLY A 87 -10.99 14.30 7.56
N VAL A 88 -10.48 13.32 6.81
CA VAL A 88 -10.53 13.29 5.34
C VAL A 88 -11.40 12.12 4.85
N LYS A 89 -11.85 12.19 3.60
CA LYS A 89 -12.66 11.13 2.95
C LYS A 89 -12.01 10.67 1.64
N PRO A 90 -10.83 10.02 1.70
CA PRO A 90 -10.16 9.53 0.51
C PRO A 90 -10.97 8.41 -0.18
N PRO A 91 -10.93 8.32 -1.51
CA PRO A 91 -11.48 7.18 -2.24
C PRO A 91 -10.59 5.93 -2.09
N ILE A 92 -11.17 4.76 -2.36
CA ILE A 92 -10.39 3.52 -2.58
C ILE A 92 -9.83 3.57 -4.00
N LYS A 93 -8.52 3.43 -4.15
CA LYS A 93 -7.80 3.58 -5.44
C LYS A 93 -6.61 2.65 -5.55
N ASP A 94 -6.23 2.35 -6.78
CA ASP A 94 -4.96 1.73 -7.10
C ASP A 94 -3.81 2.74 -6.97
N SER A 95 -2.63 2.27 -6.61
CA SER A 95 -1.42 3.10 -6.52
C SER A 95 -1.10 3.71 -7.89
N GLY A 96 -1.02 5.05 -7.95
CA GLY A 96 -0.83 5.83 -9.18
C GLY A 96 -2.10 6.51 -9.71
N ASP A 97 -3.30 6.08 -9.29
CA ASP A 97 -4.56 6.75 -9.62
C ASP A 97 -4.89 7.83 -8.58
N HIS A 98 -4.55 9.07 -8.92
CA HIS A 98 -4.82 10.24 -8.09
C HIS A 98 -6.11 10.97 -8.48
N GLU A 99 -6.85 10.52 -9.48
CA GLU A 99 -8.03 11.24 -9.96
C GLU A 99 -9.18 11.14 -8.94
N GLY A 100 -9.76 12.30 -8.59
CA GLY A 100 -10.81 12.38 -7.57
C GLY A 100 -10.33 12.12 -6.14
N SER A 101 -9.02 11.95 -5.93
CA SER A 101 -8.44 11.79 -4.59
C SER A 101 -8.41 13.13 -3.83
N VAL A 102 -8.47 13.03 -2.49
CA VAL A 102 -8.44 14.20 -1.62
C VAL A 102 -7.00 14.62 -1.30
N GLY A 103 -6.86 15.81 -0.73
CA GLY A 103 -5.59 16.36 -0.26
C GLY A 103 -5.45 16.32 1.26
N LEU A 104 -4.23 16.60 1.74
CA LEU A 104 -3.89 16.91 3.12
C LEU A 104 -2.56 17.67 3.17
N THR A 105 -2.12 18.09 4.35
CA THR A 105 -0.83 18.76 4.52
C THR A 105 0.23 17.79 5.02
N LEU A 106 1.39 17.76 4.34
CA LEU A 106 2.60 17.07 4.77
C LEU A 106 3.53 18.05 5.45
N VAL A 107 4.03 17.71 6.63
CA VAL A 107 5.05 18.50 7.35
C VAL A 107 6.32 17.67 7.49
N GLY A 108 7.42 18.22 7.00
CA GLY A 108 8.77 17.67 7.11
C GLY A 108 9.66 18.58 7.98
N PRO A 109 10.92 18.19 8.21
CA PRO A 109 11.83 18.95 9.06
C PRO A 109 12.25 20.32 8.50
N ARG A 110 12.14 20.53 7.17
CA ARG A 110 12.55 21.78 6.51
C ARG A 110 11.40 22.59 5.92
N GLY A 111 10.21 22.01 5.80
CA GLY A 111 9.11 22.67 5.13
C GLY A 111 7.80 21.90 5.19
N THR A 112 6.82 22.41 4.45
CA THR A 112 5.45 21.92 4.45
C THR A 112 4.91 21.93 3.03
N VAL A 113 4.16 20.87 2.67
CA VAL A 113 3.50 20.73 1.37
C VAL A 113 2.00 20.58 1.59
N VAL A 114 1.21 21.47 1.01
CA VAL A 114 -0.26 21.34 0.98
C VAL A 114 -0.65 20.58 -0.29
N LEU A 115 -0.94 19.29 -0.15
CA LEU A 115 -1.41 18.49 -1.27
C LEU A 115 -2.86 18.82 -1.57
N LYS A 116 -3.17 19.08 -2.84
CA LYS A 116 -4.55 19.25 -3.32
C LYS A 116 -5.23 17.91 -3.63
N ARG A 117 -4.43 16.88 -3.94
CA ARG A 117 -4.83 15.51 -4.27
C ARG A 117 -3.70 14.55 -3.91
N GLY A 118 -3.98 13.25 -3.90
CA GLY A 118 -2.99 12.18 -3.74
C GLY A 118 -3.20 11.32 -2.49
N VAL A 119 -4.23 11.58 -1.68
CA VAL A 119 -4.56 10.76 -0.51
C VAL A 119 -5.60 9.71 -0.88
N ILE A 120 -5.26 8.44 -0.66
CA ILE A 120 -6.09 7.29 -1.02
C ILE A 120 -6.19 6.27 0.11
N LEU A 121 -7.26 5.47 0.08
CA LEU A 121 -7.28 4.15 0.72
C LEU A 121 -6.75 3.16 -0.33
N ALA A 122 -5.68 2.42 -0.02
CA ALA A 122 -5.08 1.51 -0.97
C ALA A 122 -6.06 0.38 -1.30
N LYS A 123 -6.39 0.16 -2.58
CA LYS A 123 -7.16 -1.01 -3.00
C LYS A 123 -6.30 -2.25 -2.82
N ARG A 124 -6.80 -3.28 -2.14
CA ARG A 124 -6.13 -4.58 -2.02
C ARG A 124 -5.84 -5.19 -3.39
N HIS A 125 -4.67 -5.76 -3.54
CA HIS A 125 -4.21 -6.32 -4.82
C HIS A 125 -3.13 -7.37 -4.62
N ILE A 126 -2.85 -8.13 -5.67
CA ILE A 126 -1.72 -9.05 -5.71
C ILE A 126 -0.79 -8.60 -6.83
N HIS A 127 0.46 -8.34 -6.49
CA HIS A 127 1.52 -8.21 -7.47
C HIS A 127 1.98 -9.60 -7.89
N MET A 128 2.20 -9.80 -9.19
CA MET A 128 2.70 -11.07 -9.76
C MET A 128 3.66 -10.81 -10.91
N THR A 129 4.62 -11.72 -11.09
CA THR A 129 5.33 -11.84 -12.38
C THR A 129 4.41 -12.54 -13.41
N PRO A 130 4.69 -12.44 -14.72
CA PRO A 130 3.96 -13.22 -15.73
C PRO A 130 4.02 -14.73 -15.47
N GLU A 131 5.15 -15.24 -14.97
CA GLU A 131 5.35 -16.65 -14.64
C GLU A 131 4.49 -17.08 -13.45
N ASP A 132 4.35 -16.23 -12.43
CA ASP A 132 3.48 -16.51 -11.28
C ASP A 132 2.00 -16.48 -11.68
N ALA A 133 1.62 -15.54 -12.55
CA ALA A 133 0.27 -15.46 -13.09
C ALA A 133 -0.09 -16.72 -13.91
N GLU A 134 0.84 -17.21 -14.73
CA GLU A 134 0.68 -18.47 -15.46
C GLU A 134 0.53 -19.67 -14.51
N LYS A 135 1.42 -19.80 -13.51
CA LYS A 135 1.35 -20.88 -12.51
C LYS A 135 0.03 -20.88 -11.73
N LEU A 136 -0.47 -19.70 -11.39
CA LEU A 136 -1.74 -19.53 -10.68
C LEU A 136 -2.95 -19.53 -11.62
N GLY A 137 -2.76 -19.58 -12.95
CA GLY A 137 -3.83 -19.57 -13.93
C GLY A 137 -4.73 -18.33 -13.85
N VAL A 138 -4.12 -17.15 -13.65
CA VAL A 138 -4.77 -15.82 -13.62
C VAL A 138 -4.09 -14.88 -14.60
N LYS A 139 -4.75 -13.76 -14.92
CA LYS A 139 -4.25 -12.74 -15.85
C LYS A 139 -4.21 -11.36 -15.20
N ASP A 140 -3.49 -10.44 -15.83
CA ASP A 140 -3.49 -9.03 -15.43
C ASP A 140 -4.93 -8.50 -15.42
N LYS A 141 -5.29 -7.82 -14.34
CA LYS A 141 -6.61 -7.22 -14.07
C LYS A 141 -7.74 -8.19 -13.76
N ASP A 142 -7.47 -9.48 -13.60
CA ASP A 142 -8.46 -10.38 -13.03
C ASP A 142 -8.81 -9.94 -11.60
N LEU A 143 -10.07 -10.17 -11.22
CA LEU A 143 -10.53 -10.05 -9.84
C LEU A 143 -10.66 -11.45 -9.25
N VAL A 144 -9.99 -11.70 -8.13
CA VAL A 144 -9.98 -13.00 -7.46
C VAL A 144 -10.46 -12.90 -6.02
N MET A 145 -10.84 -14.04 -5.46
CA MET A 145 -11.06 -14.18 -4.03
C MET A 145 -9.80 -14.74 -3.37
N VAL A 146 -9.41 -14.16 -2.23
CA VAL A 146 -8.26 -14.59 -1.43
C VAL A 146 -8.74 -15.09 -0.09
N TYR A 147 -8.43 -16.36 0.21
CA TYR A 147 -8.68 -16.98 1.49
C TYR A 147 -7.49 -16.78 2.44
N CYS A 148 -7.78 -16.26 3.63
CA CYS A 148 -6.85 -16.09 4.73
C CYS A 148 -7.25 -17.03 5.87
N LYS A 149 -6.31 -17.89 6.31
CA LYS A 149 -6.51 -18.74 7.49
C LYS A 149 -6.52 -17.93 8.80
N GLY A 150 -5.88 -16.75 8.80
CA GLY A 150 -5.65 -15.94 10.01
C GLY A 150 -4.86 -16.72 11.06
N ASN A 151 -5.21 -16.53 12.33
CA ASN A 151 -4.72 -17.33 13.46
C ASN A 151 -5.47 -18.67 13.65
N GLY A 152 -6.29 -19.08 12.67
CA GLY A 152 -7.19 -20.23 12.77
C GLY A 152 -8.60 -19.90 13.27
N GLU A 153 -8.79 -18.75 13.93
CA GLU A 153 -10.07 -18.32 14.49
C GLU A 153 -10.74 -17.23 13.65
N ARG A 154 -9.93 -16.38 12.99
CA ARG A 154 -10.44 -15.25 12.17
C ARG A 154 -10.27 -15.49 10.67
N LYS A 155 -10.77 -16.63 10.21
CA LYS A 155 -10.78 -16.98 8.78
C LYS A 155 -11.56 -15.94 8.00
N THR A 156 -10.97 -15.47 6.90
CA THR A 156 -11.54 -14.38 6.10
C THR A 156 -11.38 -14.70 4.62
N ILE A 157 -12.38 -14.36 3.82
CA ILE A 157 -12.29 -14.34 2.36
C ILE A 157 -12.37 -12.87 1.94
N PHE A 158 -11.31 -12.39 1.30
CA PHE A 158 -11.34 -11.11 0.61
C PHE A 158 -11.80 -11.34 -0.82
N ASP A 159 -12.91 -10.72 -1.22
CA ASP A 159 -13.37 -10.69 -2.61
C ASP A 159 -12.80 -9.46 -3.35
N ASP A 160 -13.02 -9.29 -4.66
CA ASP A 160 -12.58 -8.12 -5.44
C ASP A 160 -11.09 -7.78 -5.23
N VAL A 161 -10.22 -8.80 -5.23
CA VAL A 161 -8.76 -8.63 -5.14
C VAL A 161 -8.20 -8.51 -6.55
N LEU A 162 -7.63 -7.35 -6.87
CA LEU A 162 -7.07 -7.08 -8.20
C LEU A 162 -5.73 -7.79 -8.40
N VAL A 163 -5.61 -8.56 -9.48
CA VAL A 163 -4.34 -9.11 -9.93
C VAL A 163 -3.62 -8.08 -10.80
N ARG A 164 -2.34 -7.83 -10.50
CA ARG A 164 -1.46 -6.91 -11.25
C ARG A 164 -0.21 -7.65 -11.69
N VAL A 165 -0.02 -7.76 -13.00
CA VAL A 165 1.08 -8.53 -13.59
C VAL A 165 2.12 -7.60 -14.22
N SER A 166 3.37 -7.73 -13.81
CA SER A 166 4.50 -7.03 -14.43
C SER A 166 5.78 -7.83 -14.23
N GLY A 167 6.71 -7.77 -15.20
CA GLY A 167 8.05 -8.35 -15.04
C GLY A 167 8.90 -7.65 -13.98
N SER A 168 8.47 -6.50 -13.48
CA SER A 168 9.14 -5.75 -12.40
C SER A 168 8.62 -6.07 -11.00
N TYR A 169 7.64 -6.96 -10.87
CA TYR A 169 7.00 -7.28 -9.60
C TYR A 169 7.58 -8.53 -8.95
N ALA A 170 7.30 -8.69 -7.66
CA ALA A 170 7.42 -9.96 -6.97
C ALA A 170 6.05 -10.40 -6.44
N LEU A 171 5.83 -11.71 -6.35
CA LEU A 171 4.56 -12.29 -5.92
C LEU A 171 4.24 -11.90 -4.46
N GLU A 172 3.24 -11.05 -4.24
CA GLU A 172 2.87 -10.57 -2.90
C GLU A 172 1.43 -10.04 -2.87
N PHE A 173 0.66 -10.43 -1.84
CA PHE A 173 -0.69 -9.93 -1.59
C PHE A 173 -0.66 -8.72 -0.68
N HIS A 174 -1.04 -7.55 -1.19
CA HIS A 174 -0.98 -6.27 -0.47
C HIS A 174 -2.35 -5.91 0.11
N VAL A 175 -2.37 -5.66 1.41
CA VAL A 175 -3.52 -5.18 2.18
C VAL A 175 -3.08 -4.06 3.12
N ASP A 176 -4.02 -3.19 3.50
CA ASP A 176 -3.75 -2.23 4.57
C ASP A 176 -3.81 -2.88 5.97
N VAL A 177 -3.40 -2.12 6.99
CA VAL A 177 -3.38 -2.60 8.38
C VAL A 177 -4.79 -2.86 8.95
N ASP A 178 -5.83 -2.16 8.49
CA ASP A 178 -7.20 -2.40 8.96
C ASP A 178 -7.71 -3.74 8.41
N GLU A 179 -7.46 -4.02 7.13
CA GLU A 179 -7.77 -5.29 6.46
C GLU A 179 -6.98 -6.45 7.10
N ALA A 180 -5.68 -6.28 7.31
CA ALA A 180 -4.83 -7.29 7.92
C ALA A 180 -5.29 -7.66 9.34
N ASN A 181 -5.61 -6.65 10.16
CA ASN A 181 -6.16 -6.86 11.51
C ASN A 181 -7.52 -7.56 11.48
N ALA A 182 -8.37 -7.23 10.49
CA ALA A 182 -9.68 -7.87 10.33
C ALA A 182 -9.56 -9.37 9.97
N ALA A 183 -8.46 -9.77 9.32
CA ALA A 183 -8.18 -11.16 8.95
C ALA A 183 -7.17 -11.88 9.87
N MET A 184 -6.62 -11.22 10.89
CA MET A 184 -5.54 -11.75 11.75
C MET A 184 -4.35 -12.27 10.94
N ILE A 185 -3.91 -11.50 9.94
CA ILE A 185 -2.72 -11.80 9.14
C ILE A 185 -1.62 -10.76 9.35
N ASN A 186 -0.38 -11.20 9.23
CA ASN A 186 0.84 -10.41 9.35
C ASN A 186 1.67 -10.53 8.07
N ASN A 187 2.74 -9.73 8.00
CA ASN A 187 3.75 -9.89 6.94
C ASN A 187 4.26 -11.33 6.88
N ASN A 188 4.32 -11.89 5.68
CA ASN A 188 4.76 -13.25 5.34
C ASN A 188 3.79 -14.39 5.71
N ASP A 189 2.60 -14.09 6.24
CA ASP A 189 1.57 -15.11 6.38
C ASP A 189 1.12 -15.59 4.99
N GLU A 190 0.75 -16.86 4.90
CA GLU A 190 0.30 -17.47 3.66
C GLU A 190 -1.19 -17.27 3.45
N VAL A 191 -1.53 -16.79 2.26
CA VAL A 191 -2.89 -16.67 1.75
C VAL A 191 -3.02 -17.45 0.45
N TYR A 192 -4.24 -17.80 0.07
CA TYR A 192 -4.49 -18.64 -1.09
C TYR A 192 -5.57 -18.03 -1.96
N ILE A 193 -5.38 -18.03 -3.27
CA ILE A 193 -6.46 -17.73 -4.20
C ILE A 193 -7.46 -18.89 -4.16
N ILE A 194 -8.75 -18.55 -4.09
CA ILE A 194 -9.84 -19.53 -4.21
C ILE A 194 -10.04 -19.82 -5.69
N GLU A 195 -10.00 -21.11 -6.06
CA GLU A 195 -10.29 -21.56 -7.43
C GLU A 195 -11.79 -21.77 -7.63
N GLU A 196 -12.46 -22.33 -6.62
CA GLU A 196 -13.89 -22.63 -6.62
C GLU A 196 -14.43 -22.48 -5.18
N LEU A 197 -15.57 -21.79 -5.00
CA LEU A 197 -16.13 -21.51 -3.67
C LEU A 197 -16.90 -22.71 -3.10
#